data_AF-A0AAW8AKR6-F1
#
_entry.id   AF-A0AAW8AKR6-F1
#
_cell.length_a   1.000
_cell.length_b   1.000
_cell.length_c   1.000
_cell.angle_alpha   90.00
_cell.angle_beta   90.00
_cell.angle_gamma   90.00
#
_symmetry.space_group_name_H-M   'P 1'
#
loop_
_entity.id
_entity.type
_entity.pdbx_description
1 polymer ?
#
loop_
_entity_poly.entity_id
_entity_poly.type
_entity_poly.pdbx_seq_one_letter_code
_entity_poly.pdbx_strand_id
1 'polypeptide(L)' 'IRAELWRKLAVNCVINPLTAIWNCPNGELRHHPQEIMQICEEVAAVIEREGHHTSAEDLRDYVMQVIDATAENISSMLQD' A
#
# COMPACT_ATOMS: atom_id res chain seq x y z
N ILE A 1 16.82 -2.35 -9.70
CA ILE A 1 15.90 -2.93 -8.68
C ILE A 1 14.76 -3.64 -9.43
N ARG A 2 14.43 -4.90 -9.09
CA ARG A 2 13.37 -5.67 -9.78
C ARG A 2 12.01 -5.05 -9.45
N ALA A 3 11.09 -4.99 -10.43
CA ALA A 3 9.74 -4.42 -10.29
C ALA A 3 8.96 -4.92 -9.05
N GLU A 4 9.24 -6.14 -8.62
CA GLU A 4 8.62 -6.78 -7.44
C GLU A 4 8.99 -6.12 -6.10
N LEU A 5 10.17 -5.50 -6.01
CA LEU A 5 10.59 -4.77 -4.80
C LEU A 5 9.78 -3.48 -4.62
N TRP A 6 9.46 -2.79 -5.71
CA TRP A 6 8.67 -1.55 -5.68
C TRP A 6 7.21 -1.80 -5.35
N ARG A 7 6.65 -2.89 -5.87
CA ARG A 7 5.30 -3.35 -5.49
C ARG A 7 5.21 -3.65 -4.00
N LYS A 8 6.19 -4.38 -3.46
CA LYS A 8 6.25 -4.66 -2.01
C LYS A 8 6.44 -3.39 -1.18
N LEU A 9 7.25 -2.44 -1.67
CA LEU A 9 7.41 -1.14 -1.01
C LEU A 9 6.07 -0.40 -0.93
N ALA A 10 5.33 -0.30 -2.03
CA ALA A 10 4.04 0.39 -2.05
C ALA A 10 3.04 -0.21 -1.05
N VAL A 11 2.93 -1.55 -1.01
CA VAL A 11 2.11 -2.25 -0.02
C VAL A 11 2.53 -1.91 1.41
N ASN A 12 3.81 -1.95 1.70
CA ASN A 12 4.33 -1.64 3.04
C ASN A 12 4.18 -0.17 3.42
N CYS A 13 4.21 0.75 2.46
CA CYS A 13 3.99 2.17 2.69
C CYS A 13 2.52 2.51 2.94
N VAL A 14 1.60 1.72 2.36
CA VAL A 14 0.15 1.99 2.47
C VAL A 14 -0.49 1.18 3.59
N ILE A 15 -0.36 -0.15 3.56
CA ILE A 15 -1.11 -1.04 4.46
C ILE A 15 -0.60 -0.96 5.90
N ASN A 16 0.72 -1.05 6.10
CA ASN A 16 1.28 -1.19 7.45
C ASN A 16 1.04 0.05 8.32
N PRO A 17 1.28 1.30 7.85
CA PRO A 17 1.05 2.48 8.67
C PRO A 17 -0.44 2.69 8.97
N LEU A 18 -1.31 2.52 7.97
CA LEU A 18 -2.75 2.75 8.15
C LEU A 18 -3.37 1.75 9.14
N THR A 19 -3.03 0.46 9.03
CA THR A 19 -3.48 -0.55 9.99
C THR A 19 -2.96 -0.31 11.40
N ALA A 20 -1.72 0.14 11.56
CA ALA A 20 -1.17 0.50 12.87
C ALA A 20 -1.87 1.72 13.49
N ILE A 21 -2.13 2.76 12.69
CA ILE A 21 -2.80 3.99 13.15
C ILE A 21 -4.27 3.72 13.50
N TRP A 22 -4.97 2.92 12.69
CA TRP A 22 -6.40 2.63 12.88
C TRP A 22 -6.68 1.38 13.71
N ASN A 23 -5.64 0.65 14.12
CA ASN A 23 -5.73 -0.58 14.91
C ASN A 23 -6.74 -1.58 14.32
N CYS A 24 -6.60 -1.85 13.01
CA CYS A 24 -7.57 -2.62 12.23
C CYS A 24 -6.89 -3.71 11.38
N PRO A 25 -7.60 -4.78 10.98
CA PRO A 25 -7.11 -5.72 9.99
C PRO A 25 -6.96 -5.07 8.62
N ASN A 26 -6.16 -5.67 7.73
CA ASN A 26 -5.89 -5.12 6.40
C ASN A 26 -7.18 -4.85 5.60
N GLY A 27 -8.17 -5.73 5.73
CA GLY A 27 -9.45 -5.64 5.02
C GLY A 27 -10.25 -4.38 5.31
N GLU A 28 -10.08 -3.77 6.49
CA GLU A 28 -10.81 -2.54 6.84
C GLU A 28 -10.37 -1.33 6.02
N LEU A 29 -9.14 -1.33 5.49
CA LEU A 29 -8.61 -0.25 4.66
C LEU A 29 -9.43 -0.01 3.38
N ARG A 30 -10.23 -0.98 2.93
CA ARG A 30 -11.14 -0.82 1.78
C ARG A 30 -12.12 0.34 1.92
N HIS A 31 -12.41 0.75 3.16
CA HIS A 31 -13.31 1.86 3.48
C HIS A 31 -12.62 3.22 3.44
N HIS A 32 -11.31 3.25 3.17
CA HIS A 32 -10.46 4.45 3.15
C HIS A 32 -9.72 4.61 1.80
N PRO A 33 -10.44 4.59 0.66
CA PRO A 33 -9.81 4.63 -0.66
C PRO A 33 -9.10 5.97 -0.95
N GLN A 34 -9.50 7.06 -0.27
CA GLN A 34 -8.89 8.38 -0.47
C GLN A 34 -7.49 8.43 0.15
N GLU A 35 -7.34 7.94 1.38
CA GLU A 35 -6.07 7.84 2.09
C GLU A 35 -5.10 6.89 1.38
N ILE A 36 -5.61 5.77 0.88
CA ILE A 36 -4.82 4.84 0.04
C ILE A 36 -4.30 5.57 -1.20
N MET A 37 -5.17 6.27 -1.93
CA MET A 37 -4.78 6.97 -3.16
C MET A 37 -3.72 8.05 -2.89
N GLN A 38 -3.87 8.85 -1.84
CA GLN A 38 -2.91 9.89 -1.47
C GLN A 38 -1.51 9.32 -1.23
N ILE A 39 -1.41 8.21 -0.49
CA ILE A 39 -0.12 7.56 -0.25
C ILE A 39 0.41 6.95 -1.55
N CYS A 40 -0.44 6.36 -2.38
CA CYS A 40 -0.02 5.83 -3.69
C CYS A 40 0.55 6.92 -4.61
N GLU A 41 -0.01 8.13 -4.61
CA GLU A 41 0.51 9.27 -5.35
C GLU A 41 1.92 9.66 -4.88
N GLU A 42 2.14 9.76 -3.57
CA GLU A 42 3.47 10.06 -3.01
C GLU A 42 4.49 8.96 -3.34
N VAL A 43 4.11 7.70 -3.19
CA VAL A 43 4.98 6.56 -3.51
C VAL A 43 5.30 6.51 -5.01
N ALA A 44 4.32 6.74 -5.88
CA ALA A 44 4.53 6.79 -7.33
C ALA A 44 5.53 7.91 -7.69
N ALA A 45 5.38 9.11 -7.11
CA ALA A 45 6.31 10.21 -7.36
C ALA A 45 7.75 9.90 -6.92
N VAL A 46 7.94 9.15 -5.83
CA VAL A 46 9.27 8.68 -5.39
C VAL A 46 9.83 7.66 -6.38
N ILE A 47 9.03 6.66 -6.79
CA ILE A 47 9.45 5.61 -7.73
C ILE A 47 9.84 6.21 -9.09
N GLU A 48 9.07 7.17 -9.59
CA GLU A 48 9.39 7.88 -10.84
C GLU A 48 10.71 8.64 -10.76
N ARG A 49 10.99 9.31 -9.63
CA ARG A 49 12.25 10.02 -9.41
C ARG A 49 13.46 9.08 -9.37
N GLU A 50 13.26 7.84 -8.93
CA GLU A 50 14.27 6.77 -8.96
C GLU A 50 14.44 6.14 -10.36
N GLY A 51 13.77 6.68 -11.39
CA GLY A 51 13.90 6.25 -12.78
C GLY A 51 13.04 5.05 -13.17
N HIS A 52 12.06 4.69 -12.33
CA HIS A 52 11.15 3.57 -12.56
C HIS A 52 9.77 4.08 -12.99
N HIS A 53 9.23 3.56 -14.10
CA HIS A 53 7.90 3.94 -14.55
C HIS A 53 6.83 3.23 -13.73
N THR A 54 5.92 3.99 -13.13
CA THR A 54 4.73 3.51 -12.43
C THR A 54 3.66 4.60 -12.45
N SER A 55 2.39 4.24 -12.30
CA SER A 55 1.32 5.20 -12.02
C SER A 55 0.79 5.01 -10.59
N ALA A 56 0.15 6.04 -10.04
CA ALA A 56 -0.51 5.94 -8.74
C ALA A 56 -1.70 4.95 -8.82
N GLU A 57 -2.39 4.90 -9.96
CA GLU A 57 -3.47 3.98 -10.24
C GLU A 57 -3.00 2.52 -10.22
N ASP A 58 -1.87 2.20 -10.87
CA ASP A 58 -1.31 0.85 -10.86
C ASP A 58 -0.92 0.41 -9.44
N LEU A 59 -0.38 1.33 -8.64
CA LEU A 59 -0.05 1.05 -7.24
C LEU A 59 -1.30 0.84 -6.41
N ARG A 60 -2.32 1.70 -6.56
CA ARG A 60 -3.60 1.57 -5.87
C ARG A 60 -4.25 0.23 -6.18
N ASP A 61 -4.35 -0.14 -7.46
CA ASP A 61 -4.98 -1.38 -7.87
C ASP A 61 -4.25 -2.60 -7.29
N TYR A 62 -2.92 -2.56 -7.27
CA TYR A 62 -2.12 -3.59 -6.62
C TYR A 62 -2.32 -3.64 -5.10
N VAL A 63 -2.35 -2.49 -4.43
CA VAL A 63 -2.60 -2.40 -2.98
C VAL A 63 -3.98 -2.94 -2.63
N MET A 64 -5.01 -2.59 -3.40
CA MET A 64 -6.37 -3.10 -3.21
C MET A 64 -6.44 -4.62 -3.39
N GLN A 65 -5.74 -5.18 -4.39
CA GLN A 65 -5.63 -6.63 -4.55
C GLN A 65 -5.01 -7.31 -3.31
N VAL A 66 -3.98 -6.69 -2.73
CA VAL A 66 -3.36 -7.23 -1.51
C VAL A 66 -4.27 -7.10 -0.29
N ILE A 67 -4.96 -5.97 -0.15
CA ILE A 67 -5.99 -5.77 0.90
C ILE A 67 -7.04 -6.88 0.82
N ASP A 68 -7.61 -7.13 -0.37
CA ASP A 68 -8.63 -8.16 -0.55
C ASP A 68 -8.07 -9.57 -0.31
N ALA A 69 -6.85 -9.87 -0.80
CA ALA A 69 -6.22 -11.18 -0.63
C ALA A 69 -5.77 -11.47 0.81
N THR A 70 -5.63 -10.44 1.64
CA THR A 70 -5.14 -10.55 3.03
C THR A 70 -6.10 -9.92 4.03
N ALA A 71 -7.39 -9.84 3.70
CA ALA A 71 -8.38 -9.04 4.42
C ALA A 71 -8.48 -9.37 5.93
N GLU A 72 -8.34 -10.64 6.30
CA GLU A 72 -8.40 -11.11 7.69
C GLU A 72 -7.05 -10.99 8.44
N ASN A 73 -5.98 -10.62 7.75
CA ASN A 73 -4.65 -10.55 8.36
C ASN A 73 -4.48 -9.25 9.15
N ILE A 74 -3.74 -9.35 10.25
CA ILE A 74 -3.18 -8.23 10.99
C ILE A 74 -1.79 -7.94 10.39
N SER A 75 -1.51 -6.66 10.07
CA SER A 75 -0.21 -6.28 9.51
C SER A 75 0.91 -6.50 10.53
N SER A 76 2.13 -6.74 10.06
CA SER A 76 3.27 -6.98 10.96
C SER A 76 3.51 -5.80 11.90
N MET A 77 3.37 -4.57 11.40
CA MET A 77 3.57 -3.35 12.20
C MET A 77 2.51 -3.20 13.31
N LEU A 78 1.31 -3.74 13.12
CA LEU A 78 0.28 -3.75 14.16
C LEU A 78 0.51 -4.90 15.18
N GLN A 79 1.28 -5.92 14.82
CA GLN A 79 1.66 -7.02 15.71
C GLN A 79 2.93 -6.74 16.53
N ASP A 80 3.75 -5.78 16.08
CA ASP A 80 5.00 -5.33 16.71
C ASP A 80 4.74 -4.44 17.95
#